data_AF-A0AAN0JZZ3-F1
#
_entry.id   AF-A0AAN0JZZ3-F1
#
_cell.length_a   1.000
_cell.length_b   1.000
_cell.length_c   1.000
_cell.angle_alpha   90.00
_cell.angle_beta   90.00
_cell.angle_gamma   90.00
#
_symmetry.space_group_name_H-M   'P 1'
#
loop_
_entity.id
_entity.type
_entity.pdbx_description
1 polymer ?
#
loop_
_entity_poly.entity_id
_entity_poly.type
_entity_poly.pdbx_seq_one_letter_code
_entity_poly.pdbx_strand_id
1 'polypeptide(L)'
;MIVPENTSESVERFLQVTEMTHLADLSLNITSNEEGISVPQRLSSPCTLRTLLRCYWDIQSVPRRSFFEILSWFAVNELEKEKLEEFVTPEGQEELYSYCNRPRRTIIEVLNDFPLTATKIPVSYLLDLLPVLQPRAFSIASSATTNPQHVQVLVAVVEYKTKLLHPRKVSSLRFYNHIQL
;
A
#
# COMPACT_ATOMS: atom_id res chain seq x y z
N MET A 1 -18.45 -4.24 -7.30
CA MET A 1 -17.11 -4.12 -6.69
C MET A 1 -16.78 -2.65 -6.55
N ILE A 2 -16.16 -2.25 -5.45
CA ILE A 2 -15.74 -0.86 -5.18
C ILE A 2 -14.21 -0.82 -5.12
N VAL A 3 -13.58 0.10 -5.85
CA VAL A 3 -12.13 0.32 -5.78
C VAL A 3 -11.86 1.36 -4.68
N PRO A 4 -11.13 1.02 -3.61
CA PRO A 4 -10.80 1.99 -2.57
C PRO A 4 -9.69 2.94 -3.03
N GLU A 5 -9.46 4.01 -2.27
CA GLU A 5 -8.32 4.90 -2.41
C GLU A 5 -7.60 5.08 -1.07
N ASN A 6 -6.29 5.26 -1.11
CA ASN A 6 -5.52 5.66 0.06
C ASN A 6 -5.80 7.13 0.42
N THR A 7 -5.73 7.45 1.71
CA THR A 7 -5.91 8.83 2.16
C THR A 7 -4.72 9.69 1.74
N SER A 8 -4.97 10.98 1.47
CA SER A 8 -3.89 11.94 1.16
C SER A 8 -2.81 11.98 2.24
N GLU A 9 -3.20 11.83 3.52
CA GLU A 9 -2.27 11.73 4.65
C GLU A 9 -1.32 10.52 4.52
N SER A 10 -1.83 9.36 4.12
CA SER A 10 -1.00 8.15 3.97
C SER A 10 -0.06 8.26 2.79
N VAL A 11 -0.54 8.83 1.68
CA VAL A 11 0.27 9.08 0.49
C VAL A 11 1.39 10.06 0.81
N GLU A 12 1.08 11.14 1.52
CA GLU A 12 2.09 12.14 1.91
C GLU A 12 3.11 11.57 2.90
N ARG A 13 2.65 10.78 3.89
CA ARG A 13 3.55 10.09 4.82
C ARG A 13 4.49 9.13 4.07
N PHE A 14 3.98 8.37 3.10
CA PHE A 14 4.82 7.50 2.28
C PHE A 14 5.91 8.30 1.55
N LEU A 15 5.51 9.36 0.84
CA LEU A 15 6.43 10.21 0.06
C LEU A 15 7.51 10.86 0.94
N GLN A 16 7.15 11.27 2.16
CA GLN A 16 8.09 11.86 3.11
C GLN A 16 9.12 10.83 3.61
N VAL A 17 8.68 9.64 3.98
CA VAL A 17 9.57 8.58 4.52
C VAL A 17 10.53 8.06 3.46
N THR A 18 10.11 8.01 2.19
CA THR A 18 10.97 7.59 1.08
C THR A 18 11.75 8.74 0.44
N GLU A 19 11.59 9.98 0.93
CA GLU A 19 12.15 11.21 0.33
C GLU A 19 11.75 11.45 -1.14
N MET A 20 10.64 10.87 -1.60
CA MET A 20 10.16 10.94 -2.98
C MET A 20 9.17 12.09 -3.24
N THR A 21 8.95 13.00 -2.29
CA THR A 21 8.01 14.13 -2.44
C THR A 21 8.29 14.96 -3.70
N HIS A 22 9.56 15.15 -4.06
CA HIS A 22 9.97 15.89 -5.26
C HIS A 22 9.57 15.22 -6.58
N LEU A 23 9.29 13.91 -6.57
CA LEU A 23 8.84 13.13 -7.73
C LEU A 23 7.32 12.93 -7.76
N ALA A 24 6.61 13.33 -6.70
CA ALA A 24 5.22 12.96 -6.47
C ALA A 24 4.29 13.29 -7.64
N ASP A 25 4.48 14.46 -8.25
CA ASP A 25 3.61 15.03 -9.27
C ASP A 25 4.27 15.11 -10.67
N LEU A 26 5.44 14.47 -10.82
CA LEU A 26 6.08 14.31 -12.12
C LEU A 26 5.35 13.26 -12.96
N SER A 27 5.31 13.48 -14.27
CA SER A 27 4.74 12.51 -15.21
C SER A 27 5.67 11.31 -15.35
N LEU A 28 5.15 10.12 -15.05
CA LEU A 28 5.84 8.85 -15.17
C LEU A 28 5.26 8.05 -16.34
N ASN A 29 6.16 7.45 -17.11
CA ASN A 29 5.83 6.47 -18.14
C ASN A 29 6.19 5.09 -17.61
N ILE A 30 5.19 4.23 -17.44
CA ILE A 30 5.39 2.85 -17.02
C ILE A 30 5.60 2.00 -18.28
N THR A 31 6.73 1.31 -18.34
CA THR A 31 7.08 0.37 -19.42
C THR A 31 7.39 -1.00 -18.83
N SER A 32 7.13 -2.06 -19.59
CA SER A 32 7.60 -3.40 -19.23
C SER A 32 9.11 -3.48 -19.43
N ASN A 33 9.81 -4.16 -18.53
CA ASN A 33 11.22 -4.49 -18.69
C ASN A 33 11.44 -5.74 -19.56
N GLU A 34 10.38 -6.49 -19.86
CA GLU A 34 10.42 -7.70 -20.67
C GLU A 34 9.67 -7.51 -22.00
N GLU A 35 10.31 -7.95 -23.08
CA GLU A 35 9.72 -7.96 -24.43
C GLU A 35 8.48 -8.87 -24.47
N GLY A 36 7.36 -8.33 -24.95
CA GLY A 36 6.11 -9.08 -25.12
C GLY A 36 5.15 -9.04 -23.91
N ILE A 37 5.57 -8.49 -22.77
CA ILE A 37 4.66 -8.23 -21.64
C ILE A 37 4.09 -6.83 -21.76
N SER A 38 2.77 -6.72 -21.89
CA SER A 38 2.09 -5.42 -21.89
C SER A 38 1.87 -4.92 -20.47
N VAL A 39 2.16 -3.65 -20.23
CA VAL A 39 1.75 -2.95 -19.01
C VAL A 39 0.22 -3.00 -18.91
N PRO A 40 -0.36 -3.24 -17.71
CA PRO A 40 -1.81 -3.23 -17.54
C PRO A 40 -2.42 -1.95 -18.12
N GLN A 41 -3.47 -2.08 -18.92
CA GLN A 41 -4.11 -0.94 -19.61
C GLN A 41 -4.55 0.19 -18.64
N ARG A 42 -4.80 -0.14 -17.36
CA ARG A 42 -5.13 0.86 -16.35
C ARG A 42 -3.93 1.74 -15.92
N LEU A 43 -2.72 1.36 -16.30
CA LEU A 43 -1.45 2.03 -15.99
C LEU A 43 -0.78 2.65 -17.24
N SER A 44 -1.40 2.54 -18.42
CA SER A 44 -0.80 2.92 -19.71
C SER A 44 -0.96 4.40 -20.10
N SER A 45 -1.41 5.26 -19.18
CA SER A 45 -1.48 6.71 -19.37
C SER A 45 -0.33 7.37 -18.59
N PRO A 46 0.20 8.53 -19.01
CA PRO A 46 1.02 9.34 -18.14
C PRO A 46 0.32 9.48 -16.78
N CYS A 47 0.99 9.01 -15.74
CA CYS A 47 0.48 8.96 -14.39
C CYS A 47 1.52 9.54 -13.44
N THR A 48 1.09 10.03 -12.29
CA THR A 48 2.03 10.56 -11.29
C THR A 48 2.24 9.53 -10.18
N LEU A 49 3.39 9.60 -9.51
CA LEU A 49 3.66 8.73 -8.36
C LEU A 49 2.56 8.87 -7.30
N ARG A 50 2.07 10.09 -7.07
CA ARG A 50 0.94 10.37 -6.17
C ARG A 50 -0.33 9.62 -6.59
N THR A 51 -0.62 9.55 -7.89
CA THR A 51 -1.79 8.83 -8.40
C THR A 51 -1.65 7.32 -8.21
N LEU A 52 -0.45 6.78 -8.44
CA LEU A 52 -0.16 5.36 -8.22
C LEU A 52 -0.33 4.97 -6.74
N LEU A 53 0.28 5.75 -5.84
CA LEU A 53 0.16 5.57 -4.39
C LEU A 53 -1.28 5.74 -3.90
N ARG A 54 -2.08 6.62 -4.51
CA ARG A 54 -3.47 6.84 -4.09
C ARG A 54 -4.41 5.73 -4.56
N CYS A 55 -4.30 5.32 -5.83
CA CYS A 55 -5.36 4.56 -6.50
C CYS A 55 -4.97 3.13 -6.88
N TYR A 56 -3.67 2.79 -6.90
CA TYR A 56 -3.19 1.53 -7.48
C TYR A 56 -2.40 0.65 -6.51
N TRP A 57 -1.68 1.22 -5.55
CA TRP A 57 -0.85 0.47 -4.61
C TRP A 57 -1.40 0.49 -3.19
N ASP A 58 -1.31 -0.64 -2.49
CA ASP A 58 -1.73 -0.77 -1.10
C ASP A 58 -0.56 -0.53 -0.14
N ILE A 59 -0.33 0.75 0.15
CA ILE A 59 0.72 1.24 1.07
C ILE A 59 0.38 1.06 2.55
N GLN A 60 -0.85 0.61 2.88
CA GLN A 60 -1.29 0.36 4.26
C GLN A 60 -1.36 -1.13 4.60
N SER A 61 -1.04 -2.01 3.65
CA SER A 61 -1.00 -3.45 3.87
C SER A 61 0.14 -3.86 4.80
N VAL A 62 0.01 -5.05 5.38
CA VAL A 62 1.10 -5.71 6.11
C VAL A 62 2.08 -6.29 5.06
N PRO A 63 3.36 -5.89 5.06
CA PRO A 63 4.31 -6.35 4.06
C PRO A 63 4.53 -7.86 4.14
N ARG A 64 4.72 -8.47 2.96
CA ARG A 64 5.07 -9.90 2.83
C ARG A 64 6.56 -10.09 3.08
N ARG A 65 7.01 -11.34 3.29
CA ARG A 65 8.44 -11.66 3.42
C ARG A 65 9.29 -11.13 2.25
N SER A 66 8.78 -11.22 1.02
CA SER A 66 9.47 -10.69 -0.18
C SER A 66 9.74 -9.19 -0.13
N PHE A 67 8.92 -8.41 0.60
CA PHE A 67 9.17 -6.99 0.82
C PHE A 67 10.47 -6.77 1.58
N PHE A 68 10.71 -7.55 2.65
CA PHE A 68 11.92 -7.44 3.47
C PHE A 68 13.16 -7.91 2.72
N GLU A 69 13.01 -8.93 1.87
CA GLU A 69 14.07 -9.41 0.98
C GLU A 69 14.50 -8.34 -0.04
N ILE A 70 13.54 -7.69 -0.70
CA ILE A 70 13.85 -6.60 -1.62
C ILE A 70 14.44 -5.40 -0.85
N LEU A 71 13.90 -5.09 0.33
CA LEU A 71 14.36 -3.95 1.13
C LEU A 71 15.81 -4.12 1.60
N SER A 72 16.24 -5.34 1.94
CA SER A 72 17.62 -5.60 2.39
C SER A 72 18.66 -5.29 1.32
N TRP A 73 18.29 -5.34 0.03
CA TRP A 73 19.21 -5.03 -1.08
C TRP A 73 19.54 -3.54 -1.16
N PHE A 74 18.67 -2.68 -0.63
CA PHE A 74 18.87 -1.22 -0.58
C PHE A 74 19.46 -0.75 0.76
N ALA A 75 19.62 -1.65 1.72
CA ALA A 75 20.11 -1.32 3.05
C ALA A 75 21.63 -1.05 3.03
N VAL A 76 21.99 0.22 3.23
CA VAL A 76 23.41 0.66 3.30
C VAL A 76 23.92 0.64 4.74
N ASN A 77 23.04 0.78 5.72
CA ASN A 77 23.39 0.71 7.14
C ASN A 77 23.47 -0.76 7.58
N GLU A 78 24.58 -1.12 8.24
CA GLU A 78 24.84 -2.51 8.65
C GLU A 78 23.77 -3.06 9.60
N LEU A 79 23.30 -2.26 10.57
CA LEU A 79 22.29 -2.70 11.55
C LEU A 79 20.93 -2.92 10.89
N GLU A 80 20.50 -1.99 10.03
CA GLU A 80 19.25 -2.15 9.28
C GLU A 80 19.33 -3.35 8.34
N LYS A 81 20.47 -3.52 7.66
CA LYS A 81 20.70 -4.64 6.74
C LYS A 81 20.66 -5.98 7.45
N GLU A 82 21.43 -6.14 8.53
CA GLU A 82 21.46 -7.37 9.34
C GLU A 82 20.04 -7.75 9.79
N LYS A 83 19.27 -6.76 10.25
CA LYS A 83 17.91 -7.01 10.71
C LYS A 83 16.95 -7.42 9.60
N LEU A 84 17.05 -6.78 8.43
CA LEU A 84 16.24 -7.13 7.27
C LEU A 84 16.60 -8.52 6.74
N GLU A 85 17.88 -8.87 6.72
CA GLU A 85 18.36 -10.21 6.33
C GLU A 85 17.90 -11.29 7.31
N GLU A 86 17.95 -11.01 8.63
CA GLU A 86 17.45 -11.91 9.68
C GLU A 86 15.99 -12.29 9.44
N PHE A 87 15.11 -11.30 9.16
CA PHE A 87 13.69 -11.56 8.88
C PHE A 87 13.43 -12.48 7.68
N VAL A 88 14.39 -12.54 6.74
CA VAL A 88 14.28 -13.35 5.53
C VAL A 88 14.87 -14.75 5.75
N THR A 89 15.53 -15.03 6.88
CA THR A 89 15.99 -16.38 7.20
C THR A 89 14.83 -17.31 7.64
N PRO A 90 15.01 -18.64 7.56
CA PRO A 90 14.11 -19.61 8.19
C PRO A 90 13.98 -19.41 9.71
N GLU A 91 15.08 -19.08 10.39
CA GLU A 91 15.15 -18.89 11.84
C GLU A 91 14.43 -17.62 12.30
N GLY A 92 14.50 -16.55 11.50
CA GLY A 92 13.87 -15.25 11.77
C GLY A 92 12.36 -15.19 11.50
N GLN A 93 11.70 -16.30 11.10
CA GLN A 93 10.26 -16.29 10.79
C GLN A 93 9.39 -15.92 12.00
N GLU A 94 9.69 -16.44 13.19
CA GLU A 94 8.93 -16.11 14.41
C GLU A 94 9.14 -14.64 14.79
N GLU A 95 10.34 -14.12 14.57
CA GLU A 95 10.62 -12.73 14.85
C GLU A 95 9.92 -11.80 13.86
N LEU A 96 9.97 -12.10 12.55
CA LEU A 96 9.20 -11.37 11.54
C LEU A 96 7.68 -11.44 11.84
N TYR A 97 7.20 -12.58 12.34
CA TYR A 97 5.80 -12.72 12.75
C TYR A 97 5.47 -11.81 13.94
N SER A 98 6.31 -11.82 14.98
CA SER A 98 6.14 -11.00 16.18
C SER A 98 6.32 -9.50 15.92
N TYR A 99 7.28 -9.14 15.07
CA TYR A 99 7.51 -7.78 14.61
C TYR A 99 6.36 -7.36 13.69
N CYS A 100 6.16 -7.96 12.52
CA CYS A 100 5.28 -7.41 11.50
C CYS A 100 3.83 -7.91 11.60
N ASN A 101 3.63 -9.23 11.57
CA ASN A 101 2.30 -9.83 11.37
C ASN A 101 1.39 -9.67 12.58
N ARG A 102 1.90 -9.94 13.78
CA ARG A 102 1.15 -9.94 15.04
C ARG A 102 0.59 -8.56 15.41
N PRO A 103 1.36 -7.45 15.35
CA PRO A 103 0.80 -6.11 15.52
C PRO A 103 0.21 -5.55 14.21
N ARG A 104 0.25 -6.31 13.12
CA ARG A 104 -0.15 -5.89 11.77
C ARG A 104 0.57 -4.61 11.32
N ARG A 105 1.87 -4.52 11.52
CA ARG A 105 2.67 -3.36 11.11
C ARG A 105 2.55 -3.16 9.60
N THR A 106 2.29 -1.92 9.17
CA THR A 106 2.06 -1.55 7.77
C THR A 106 3.35 -1.25 7.04
N ILE A 107 3.33 -1.24 5.70
CA ILE A 107 4.49 -0.85 4.87
C ILE A 107 5.08 0.49 5.30
N ILE A 108 4.24 1.53 5.48
CA ILE A 108 4.72 2.86 5.89
C ILE A 108 5.38 2.81 7.28
N GLU A 109 4.85 2.03 8.22
CA GLU A 109 5.45 1.87 9.56
C GLU A 109 6.79 1.14 9.47
N VAL A 110 6.92 0.11 8.64
CA VAL A 110 8.20 -0.57 8.41
C VAL A 110 9.21 0.39 7.79
N LEU A 111 8.84 1.16 6.77
CA LEU A 111 9.74 2.16 6.18
C LEU A 111 10.20 3.23 7.18
N ASN A 112 9.36 3.58 8.18
CA ASN A 112 9.77 4.46 9.28
C ASN A 112 10.75 3.79 10.27
N ASP A 113 10.63 2.48 10.49
CA ASP A 113 11.53 1.72 11.36
C ASP A 113 12.91 1.49 10.69
N PHE A 114 12.99 1.57 9.35
CA PHE A 114 14.22 1.45 8.55
C PHE A 114 14.49 2.72 7.72
N PRO A 115 14.68 3.88 8.35
CA PRO A 115 14.72 5.17 7.66
C PRO A 115 15.91 5.29 6.70
N LEU A 116 17.08 4.73 7.03
CA LEU A 116 18.25 4.85 6.16
C LEU A 116 18.06 4.04 4.88
N THR A 117 17.42 2.87 4.97
CA THR A 117 17.09 2.04 3.83
C THR A 117 15.94 2.62 3.01
N ALA A 118 14.91 3.18 3.66
CA ALA A 118 13.74 3.74 2.98
C ALA A 118 14.09 4.85 1.98
N THR A 119 15.06 5.70 2.30
CA THR A 119 15.55 6.77 1.41
C THR A 119 16.38 6.29 0.21
N LYS A 120 16.77 5.01 0.20
CA LYS A 120 17.60 4.41 -0.86
C LYS A 120 16.82 3.60 -1.88
N ILE A 121 15.51 3.43 -1.68
CA ILE A 121 14.65 2.67 -2.59
C ILE A 121 14.53 3.43 -3.92
N PRO A 122 14.92 2.83 -5.06
CA PRO A 122 14.70 3.44 -6.36
C PRO A 122 13.21 3.38 -6.73
N VAL A 123 12.69 4.44 -7.37
CA VAL A 123 11.27 4.50 -7.79
C VAL A 123 10.88 3.32 -8.68
N SER A 124 11.80 2.81 -9.51
CA SER A 124 11.56 1.67 -10.40
C SER A 124 11.19 0.38 -9.66
N TYR A 125 11.63 0.20 -8.41
CA TYR A 125 11.36 -0.99 -7.60
C TYR A 125 10.07 -0.89 -6.79
N LEU A 126 9.37 0.25 -6.81
CA LEU A 126 8.10 0.39 -6.08
C LEU A 126 7.02 -0.57 -6.58
N LEU A 127 7.07 -0.94 -7.87
CA LEU A 127 6.16 -1.93 -8.46
C LEU A 127 6.35 -3.34 -7.87
N ASP A 128 7.58 -3.70 -7.56
CA ASP A 128 7.93 -5.00 -6.96
C ASP A 128 7.69 -5.00 -5.46
N LEU A 129 7.88 -3.84 -4.83
CA LEU A 129 7.77 -3.66 -3.39
C LEU A 129 6.31 -3.55 -2.92
N LEU A 130 5.47 -2.79 -3.65
CA LEU A 130 4.13 -2.44 -3.21
C LEU A 130 3.06 -3.35 -3.85
N PRO A 131 2.21 -4.00 -3.03
CA PRO A 131 1.13 -4.81 -3.56
C PRO A 131 0.06 -3.94 -4.22
N VAL A 132 -0.68 -4.52 -5.18
CA VAL A 132 -1.80 -3.85 -5.85
C VAL A 132 -2.99 -3.68 -4.91
N LEU A 133 -3.58 -2.50 -4.91
CA LEU A 133 -4.79 -2.17 -4.17
C LEU A 133 -5.99 -2.96 -4.70
N GLN A 134 -6.56 -3.80 -3.85
CA GLN A 134 -7.62 -4.73 -4.25
C GLN A 134 -9.01 -4.09 -4.17
N PRO A 135 -9.87 -4.25 -5.21
CA PRO A 135 -11.27 -3.89 -5.12
C PRO A 135 -11.99 -4.72 -4.05
N ARG A 136 -12.95 -4.11 -3.36
CA ARG A 136 -13.73 -4.74 -2.30
C ARG A 136 -15.12 -5.13 -2.79
N ALA A 137 -15.52 -6.35 -2.47
CA ALA A 137 -16.86 -6.84 -2.69
C ALA A 137 -17.77 -6.37 -1.56
N PHE A 138 -18.98 -5.95 -1.91
CA PHE A 138 -20.04 -5.61 -0.96
C PHE A 138 -21.35 -6.20 -1.46
N SER A 139 -22.21 -6.58 -0.51
CA SER A 139 -23.56 -7.03 -0.82
C SER A 139 -24.47 -5.85 -1.15
N ILE A 140 -25.28 -6.00 -2.20
CA ILE A 140 -26.31 -5.03 -2.54
C ILE A 140 -27.43 -5.15 -1.50
N ALA A 141 -27.74 -4.03 -0.85
CA ALA A 141 -28.79 -3.91 0.17
C ALA A 141 -30.08 -3.27 -0.38
N SER A 142 -30.14 -2.97 -1.68
CA SER A 142 -31.34 -2.50 -2.38
C SER A 142 -31.98 -3.60 -3.25
N SER A 143 -33.25 -3.39 -3.60
CA SER A 143 -33.97 -4.19 -4.60
C SER A 143 -34.09 -3.40 -5.89
N ALA A 144 -33.77 -4.01 -7.03
CA ALA A 144 -33.91 -3.38 -8.36
C ALA A 144 -35.37 -3.03 -8.71
N THR A 145 -36.34 -3.72 -8.11
CA THR A 145 -37.77 -3.44 -8.33
C THR A 145 -38.21 -2.16 -7.62
N THR A 146 -37.67 -1.92 -6.41
CA THR A 146 -38.05 -0.77 -5.57
C THR A 146 -37.17 0.45 -5.83
N ASN A 147 -35.90 0.22 -6.19
CA ASN A 147 -34.88 1.24 -6.44
C ASN A 147 -34.10 0.92 -7.73
N PRO A 148 -34.72 1.06 -8.93
CA PRO A 148 -34.12 0.63 -10.19
C PRO A 148 -32.89 1.45 -10.62
N GLN A 149 -32.73 2.67 -10.12
CA GLN A 149 -31.61 3.56 -10.46
C GLN A 149 -30.55 3.66 -9.34
N HIS A 150 -30.81 3.05 -8.17
CA HIS A 150 -29.96 3.24 -6.99
C HIS A 150 -29.44 1.91 -6.44
N VAL A 151 -28.13 1.81 -6.25
CA VAL A 151 -27.48 0.67 -5.59
C VAL A 151 -27.12 1.07 -4.17
N GLN A 152 -27.78 0.46 -3.19
CA GLN A 152 -27.49 0.70 -1.78
C GLN A 152 -26.55 -0.38 -1.26
N VAL A 153 -25.64 0.02 -0.38
CA VAL A 153 -24.71 -0.88 0.31
C VAL A 153 -24.73 -0.55 1.80
N LEU A 154 -24.88 -1.57 2.64
CA LEU A 154 -24.73 -1.44 4.08
C LEU A 154 -23.33 -1.91 4.50
N VAL A 155 -22.55 -1.03 5.14
CA VAL A 155 -21.18 -1.34 5.55
C VAL A 155 -20.95 -0.91 7.00
N ALA A 156 -20.34 -1.78 7.79
CA ALA A 156 -19.82 -1.41 9.10
C ALA A 156 -18.48 -0.69 8.96
N VAL A 157 -18.32 0.45 9.63
CA VAL A 157 -17.05 1.16 9.66
C VAL A 157 -16.07 0.40 10.57
N VAL A 158 -14.97 -0.09 9.99
CA VAL A 158 -13.94 -0.82 10.74
C VAL A 158 -12.92 0.17 11.28
N GLU A 159 -13.00 0.45 12.58
CA GLU A 159 -11.97 1.16 13.34
C GLU A 159 -11.43 0.23 14.43
N TYR A 160 -10.11 0.09 14.51
CA TYR A 160 -9.49 -0.74 15.53
C TYR A 160 -8.18 -0.12 16.02
N LYS A 161 -7.85 -0.39 17.28
CA LYS A 161 -6.57 -0.02 17.88
C LYS A 161 -5.64 -1.21 17.79
N THR A 162 -4.44 -0.98 17.28
CA THR A 162 -3.35 -1.95 17.40
C THR A 162 -2.54 -1.72 18.65
N LYS A 163 -1.66 -2.67 18.97
CA LYS A 163 -0.66 -2.48 20.04
C LYS A 163 0.34 -1.34 19.74
N LEU A 164 0.32 -0.83 18.51
CA LEU A 164 1.05 0.35 18.07
C LEU A 164 0.27 1.63 18.40
N LEU A 165 0.99 2.71 18.72
CA LEU A 165 0.47 3.97 19.29
C LEU A 165 -0.63 4.66 18.46
N HIS A 166 -0.68 4.44 17.14
CA HIS A 166 -1.60 5.13 16.25
C HIS A 166 -2.91 4.34 16.03
N PRO A 167 -4.08 4.88 16.41
CA PRO A 167 -5.36 4.23 16.12
C PRO A 167 -5.61 4.18 14.61
N ARG A 168 -6.08 3.03 14.12
CA ARG A 168 -6.17 2.78 12.69
C ARG A 168 -7.58 3.02 12.16
N LYS A 169 -7.62 3.60 10.96
CA LYS A 169 -8.83 3.77 10.16
C LYS A 169 -8.64 3.06 8.84
N VAL A 170 -9.54 2.14 8.50
CA VAL A 170 -9.45 1.37 7.25
C VAL A 170 -9.81 2.27 6.07
N SER A 171 -8.92 2.34 5.06
CA SER A 171 -9.00 3.25 3.90
C SER A 171 -10.31 3.20 3.10
N SER A 172 -11.08 2.12 3.18
CA SER A 172 -12.26 1.89 2.34
C SER A 172 -13.49 2.74 2.63
N LEU A 173 -13.51 3.56 3.68
CA LEU A 173 -14.78 4.06 4.24
C LEU A 173 -14.93 5.58 4.35
N ARG A 174 -13.92 6.38 4.02
CA ARG A 174 -14.05 7.85 4.09
C ARG A 174 -14.83 8.50 2.93
N PHE A 175 -15.09 7.78 1.84
CA PHE A 175 -15.74 8.37 0.65
C PHE A 175 -17.24 8.09 0.51
N TYR A 176 -17.84 7.26 1.37
CA TYR A 176 -19.21 6.77 1.16
C TYR A 176 -20.32 7.51 1.93
N ASN A 177 -20.02 8.61 2.64
CA ASN A 177 -21.07 9.42 3.26
C ASN A 177 -21.84 10.31 2.26
N HIS A 178 -21.44 10.37 0.98
CA HIS A 178 -22.09 11.19 -0.05
C HIS A 178 -22.34 10.49 -1.39
N ILE A 179 -22.29 9.16 -1.44
CA ILE A 179 -22.63 8.45 -2.68
C ILE A 179 -24.14 8.18 -2.72
N GLN A 180 -24.88 9.16 -3.23
CA GLN A 180 -26.10 8.88 -3.98
C GLN A 180 -25.64 8.46 -5.40
N LEU A 181 -25.57 7.14 -5.63
CA LEU A 181 -25.66 6.57 -6.98
C LEU A 181 -27.12 6.32 -7.23
#